data_AF-A0A7U3YN67-F1
#
_entry.id   AF-A0A7U3YN67-F1
#
_cell.length_a   1.000
_cell.length_b   1.000
_cell.length_c   1.000
_cell.angle_alpha   90.00
_cell.angle_beta   90.00
_cell.angle_gamma   90.00
#
_symmetry.space_group_name_H-M   'P 1'
#
loop_
_entity.id
_entity.type
_entity.pdbx_description
1 polymer ?
#
loop_
_entity_poly.entity_id
_entity_poly.type
_entity_poly.pdbx_seq_one_letter_code
_entity_poly.pdbx_strand_id
1 'polypeptide(L)'
;MIAFGKKCPACNGHRLTARPRLSWLASLPTAQAYGCDECHQQIVVLFSLSVGIEHRHFVRKQLPPFFLVRIPGRTDQYARIKNISEGGLCFDQHYNAAPLPSRLLKLDLYNCNDGSSLEQLPAEIVTTTEQLLEINGLKTTVLNNCARFINLNQAQRKVLLSCLAQYGTAC
;
A
#
# COMPACT_ATOMS: atom_id res chain seq x y z
N MET A 1 0.78 28.55 -22.19
CA MET A 1 0.87 27.07 -22.13
C MET A 1 2.28 26.75 -21.62
N ILE A 2 2.46 26.49 -20.32
CA ILE A 2 3.80 26.29 -19.74
C ILE A 2 4.19 24.83 -19.97
N ALA A 3 5.10 24.60 -20.92
CA ALA A 3 5.72 23.32 -21.16
C ALA A 3 6.72 23.03 -20.03
N PHE A 4 6.30 22.27 -19.00
CA PHE A 4 7.27 21.70 -18.08
C PHE A 4 8.20 20.79 -18.88
N GLY A 5 9.50 21.08 -18.82
CA GLY A 5 10.52 20.23 -19.38
C GLY A 5 10.33 18.80 -18.86
N LYS A 6 10.56 17.81 -19.71
CA LYS A 6 10.37 16.36 -19.46
C LYS A 6 11.18 15.78 -18.28
N LYS A 7 11.70 16.61 -17.37
CA LYS A 7 12.59 16.23 -16.27
C LYS A 7 11.80 15.97 -14.99
N CYS A 8 12.05 14.82 -14.36
CA CYS A 8 11.54 14.48 -13.05
C CYS A 8 12.16 15.41 -11.98
N PRO A 9 11.38 16.15 -11.18
CA PRO A 9 11.91 17.05 -10.14
C PRO A 9 12.57 16.29 -8.97
N ALA A 10 12.35 14.98 -8.84
CA ALA A 10 12.93 14.19 -7.75
C ALA A 10 14.27 13.55 -8.10
N CYS A 11 14.47 13.12 -9.35
CA CYS A 11 15.69 12.42 -9.77
C CYS A 11 16.37 13.04 -11.00
N ASN A 12 15.84 14.13 -11.56
CA ASN A 12 16.27 14.78 -12.79
C ASN A 12 16.18 13.94 -14.09
N GLY A 13 15.59 12.73 -14.02
CA GLY A 13 15.40 11.82 -15.15
C GLY A 13 14.47 12.37 -16.23
N HIS A 14 14.55 11.87 -17.48
CA HIS A 14 13.92 12.50 -18.65
C HIS A 14 12.59 11.87 -19.10
N ARG A 15 12.11 10.87 -18.36
CA ARG A 15 10.92 10.08 -18.73
C ARG A 15 9.80 10.28 -17.72
N LEU A 16 8.98 11.30 -17.98
CA LEU A 16 7.72 11.53 -17.29
C LEU A 16 6.55 11.13 -18.18
N THR A 17 5.69 10.27 -17.65
CA THR A 17 4.54 9.71 -18.35
C THR A 17 3.27 10.15 -17.64
N ALA A 18 2.29 10.69 -18.37
CA ALA A 18 1.02 11.07 -17.78
C ALA A 18 0.33 9.85 -17.13
N ARG A 19 -0.22 10.03 -15.92
CA ARG A 19 -0.90 8.97 -15.18
C ARG A 19 -2.34 9.38 -14.86
N PRO A 20 -3.27 8.41 -14.75
CA PRO A 20 -4.62 8.68 -14.28
C PRO A 20 -4.59 9.27 -12.86
N ARG A 21 -5.56 10.15 -12.57
CA ARG A 21 -5.69 10.88 -11.31
C ARG A 21 -6.22 9.96 -10.19
N LEU A 22 -5.33 9.12 -9.66
CA LEU A 22 -5.67 8.11 -8.65
C LEU A 22 -5.33 8.53 -7.21
N SER A 23 -4.87 9.76 -7.01
CA SER A 23 -4.51 10.28 -5.68
C SER A 23 -5.35 11.50 -5.31
N TRP A 24 -5.46 11.78 -4.01
CA TRP A 24 -6.19 12.95 -3.51
C TRP A 24 -5.64 14.27 -4.05
N LEU A 25 -4.31 14.43 -4.09
CA LEU A 25 -3.67 15.61 -4.70
C LEU A 25 -3.96 15.70 -6.20
N ALA A 26 -3.97 14.56 -6.90
CA ALA A 26 -4.30 14.50 -8.33
C ALA A 26 -5.79 14.76 -8.62
N SER A 27 -6.67 14.70 -7.61
CA SER A 27 -8.11 14.98 -7.76
C SER A 27 -8.44 16.47 -7.83
N LEU A 28 -7.48 17.36 -7.52
CA LEU A 28 -7.70 18.81 -7.60
C LEU A 28 -7.97 19.23 -9.07
N PRO A 29 -8.86 20.22 -9.30
CA PRO A 29 -9.35 20.53 -10.65
C PRO A 29 -8.24 20.85 -11.66
N THR A 30 -7.19 21.53 -11.20
CA THR A 30 -6.04 21.97 -11.99
C THR A 30 -4.85 21.01 -11.92
N ALA A 31 -4.97 19.89 -11.19
CA ALA A 31 -3.88 18.95 -11.02
C ALA A 31 -3.62 18.12 -12.27
N GLN A 32 -2.35 17.96 -12.62
CA GLN A 32 -1.91 17.00 -13.62
C GLN A 32 -0.98 15.99 -12.96
N ALA A 33 -1.28 14.69 -13.14
CA ALA A 33 -0.51 13.61 -12.55
C ALA A 33 0.43 12.99 -13.59
N TYR A 34 1.69 12.83 -13.18
CA TYR A 34 2.76 12.23 -13.95
C TYR A 34 3.46 11.16 -13.12
N GLY A 35 4.02 10.14 -13.75
CA GLY A 35 4.93 9.17 -13.12
C GLY A 35 6.29 9.24 -13.78
N CYS A 36 7.36 9.14 -13.01
CA CYS A 36 8.71 8.99 -13.56
C CYS A 36 9.02 7.51 -13.80
N ASP A 37 9.49 7.15 -14.99
CA ASP A 37 9.84 5.75 -15.29
C ASP A 37 11.19 5.34 -14.67
N GLU A 38 12.03 6.29 -14.26
CA GLU A 38 13.35 6.02 -13.67
C GLU A 38 13.28 5.87 -12.15
N CYS A 39 12.73 6.86 -11.45
CA CYS A 39 12.60 6.80 -9.98
C CYS A 39 11.24 6.31 -9.52
N HIS A 40 10.32 6.00 -10.44
CA HIS A 40 8.97 5.51 -10.13
C HIS A 40 8.14 6.43 -9.21
N GLN A 41 8.54 7.69 -9.02
CA GLN A 41 7.78 8.63 -8.21
C GLN A 41 6.59 9.21 -8.98
N GLN A 42 5.52 9.47 -8.25
CA GLN A 42 4.36 10.19 -8.77
C GLN A 42 4.53 11.69 -8.51
N ILE A 43 4.24 12.50 -9.52
CA ILE A 43 4.42 13.94 -9.52
C ILE A 43 3.08 14.55 -9.87
N VAL A 44 2.53 15.33 -8.96
CA VAL A 44 1.32 16.10 -9.16
C VAL A 44 1.70 17.55 -9.36
N VAL A 45 1.42 18.08 -10.55
CA VAL A 45 1.64 19.49 -10.87
C VAL A 45 0.35 20.25 -10.58
N LEU A 46 0.43 21.25 -9.70
CA LEU A 46 -0.66 22.15 -9.35
C LEU A 46 -0.45 23.51 -10.02
N PHE A 47 -1.54 24.10 -10.53
CA PHE A 47 -1.49 25.45 -11.05
C PHE A 47 -1.37 26.48 -9.90
N SER A 48 -0.49 27.49 -9.95
CA SER A 48 0.52 27.80 -10.97
C SER A 48 1.94 27.72 -10.40
N LEU A 49 2.56 26.53 -10.50
CA LEU A 49 3.99 26.21 -10.22
C LEU A 49 4.28 25.42 -8.93
N SER A 50 3.28 24.98 -8.18
CA SER A 50 3.52 24.07 -7.04
C SER A 50 3.59 22.63 -7.54
N VAL A 51 4.68 21.93 -7.20
CA VAL A 51 4.84 20.50 -7.49
C VAL A 51 4.64 19.73 -6.19
N GLY A 52 3.58 18.93 -6.13
CA GLY A 52 3.43 17.89 -5.13
C GLY A 52 4.20 16.66 -5.58
N ILE A 53 5.25 16.27 -4.84
CA ILE A 53 5.91 14.98 -5.04
C ILE A 53 5.20 13.97 -4.16
N GLU A 54 4.56 12.99 -4.78
CA GLU A 54 4.07 11.82 -4.07
C GLU A 54 5.17 10.76 -4.05
N HIS A 55 5.72 10.54 -2.85
CA HIS A 55 6.74 9.50 -2.60
C HIS A 55 6.22 8.06 -2.77
N ARG A 56 4.97 7.88 -3.21
CA ARG A 56 4.37 6.55 -3.35
C ARG A 56 4.64 6.01 -4.76
N HIS A 57 5.43 4.93 -4.80
CA HIS A 57 5.77 4.24 -6.04
C HIS A 57 4.63 3.36 -6.58
N PHE A 58 3.74 2.89 -5.69
CA PHE A 58 2.67 1.95 -6.04
C PHE A 58 1.32 2.46 -5.55
N VAL A 59 0.30 2.34 -6.41
CA VAL A 59 -1.07 2.68 -6.08
C VAL A 59 -1.59 1.72 -5.02
N ARG A 60 -2.22 2.26 -3.98
CA ARG A 60 -2.87 1.47 -2.94
C ARG A 60 -4.26 1.04 -3.41
N LYS A 61 -4.58 -0.21 -3.14
CA LYS A 61 -5.85 -0.83 -3.40
C LYS A 61 -6.48 -1.32 -2.10
N GLN A 62 -7.79 -1.29 -2.05
CA GLN A 62 -8.56 -1.98 -1.03
C GLN A 62 -8.86 -3.39 -1.54
N LEU A 63 -8.62 -4.38 -0.69
CA LEU A 63 -9.12 -5.73 -0.92
C LEU A 63 -10.49 -5.88 -0.27
N PRO A 64 -11.32 -6.81 -0.78
CA PRO A 64 -12.58 -7.16 -0.14
C PRO A 64 -12.39 -7.56 1.33
N PRO A 65 -13.40 -7.32 2.20
CA PRO A 65 -13.28 -7.58 3.64
C PRO A 65 -13.02 -9.05 4.03
N PHE A 66 -13.29 -10.00 3.12
CA PHE A 66 -13.01 -11.42 3.31
C PHE A 66 -11.53 -11.78 3.12
N PHE A 67 -10.69 -10.83 2.70
CA PHE A 67 -9.24 -10.97 2.73
C PHE A 67 -8.67 -10.46 4.05
N LEU A 68 -7.91 -11.33 4.72
CA LEU A 68 -7.16 -11.01 5.92
C LEU A 68 -5.67 -11.22 5.66
N VAL A 69 -4.82 -10.53 6.42
CA VAL A 69 -3.42 -10.93 6.51
C VAL A 69 -3.29 -12.00 7.57
N ARG A 70 -2.68 -13.13 7.22
CA ARG A 70 -2.27 -14.17 8.16
C ARG A 70 -0.78 -13.98 8.47
N ILE A 71 -0.45 -13.98 9.76
CA ILE A 71 0.90 -13.90 10.30
C ILE A 71 1.21 -15.27 10.92
N PRO A 72 1.95 -16.14 10.22
CA PRO A 72 2.26 -17.47 10.71
C PRO A 72 3.13 -17.41 11.96
N GLY A 73 2.83 -18.27 12.93
CA GLY A 73 3.55 -18.36 14.19
C GLY A 73 3.33 -19.70 14.88
N ARG A 74 3.50 -19.75 16.21
CA ARG A 74 3.04 -20.93 17.00
C ARG A 74 1.51 -21.06 16.95
N THR A 75 0.85 -19.91 16.94
CA THR A 75 -0.58 -19.74 16.69
C THR A 75 -0.71 -18.66 15.63
N ASP A 76 -1.35 -18.99 14.51
CA ASP A 76 -1.55 -18.03 13.43
C ASP A 76 -2.36 -16.84 13.91
N GLN A 77 -1.90 -15.64 13.59
CA GLN A 77 -2.64 -14.41 13.84
C GLN A 77 -3.27 -13.91 12.55
N TYR A 78 -4.47 -13.37 12.65
CA TYR A 78 -5.19 -12.80 11.51
C TYR A 78 -5.49 -11.33 11.79
N ALA A 79 -5.25 -10.48 10.81
CA ALA A 79 -5.49 -9.05 10.91
C ALA A 79 -6.18 -8.51 9.66
N ARG A 80 -6.94 -7.43 9.83
CA ARG A 80 -7.68 -6.81 8.73
C ARG A 80 -6.74 -5.99 7.86
N ILE A 81 -6.77 -6.21 6.56
CA ILE A 81 -6.01 -5.40 5.60
C ILE A 81 -6.73 -4.07 5.40
N LYS A 82 -6.04 -2.96 5.65
CA LYS A 82 -6.54 -1.60 5.42
C LYS A 82 -6.33 -1.18 3.98
N ASN A 83 -5.16 -1.47 3.43
CA ASN A 83 -4.82 -1.28 2.04
C ASN A 83 -3.58 -2.11 1.68
N ILE A 84 -3.42 -2.38 0.39
CA ILE A 84 -2.30 -3.14 -0.16
C ILE A 84 -1.86 -2.53 -1.49
N SER A 85 -0.60 -2.69 -1.83
CA SER A 85 0.01 -2.27 -3.09
C SER A 85 1.02 -3.33 -3.53
N GLU A 86 1.64 -3.16 -4.69
CA GLU A 86 2.72 -4.05 -5.13
C GLU A 86 3.95 -4.01 -4.22
N GLY A 87 4.15 -2.91 -3.49
CA GLY A 87 5.32 -2.70 -2.63
C GLY A 87 5.10 -3.02 -1.16
N GLY A 88 3.86 -3.25 -0.71
CA GLY A 88 3.56 -3.47 0.70
C GLY A 88 2.09 -3.33 1.04
N LEU A 89 1.77 -3.51 2.32
CA LEU A 89 0.40 -3.46 2.85
C LEU A 89 0.36 -2.81 4.23
N CYS A 90 -0.78 -2.25 4.60
CA CYS A 90 -1.06 -1.83 5.98
C CYS A 90 -2.23 -2.63 6.53
N PHE A 91 -2.14 -3.04 7.79
CA PHE A 91 -3.12 -3.88 8.47
C PHE A 91 -3.34 -3.44 9.92
N ASP A 92 -4.55 -3.69 10.39
CA ASP A 92 -4.99 -3.35 11.73
C ASP A 92 -4.89 -4.58 12.64
N GLN A 93 -4.11 -4.46 13.70
CA GLN A 93 -3.93 -5.49 14.73
C GLN A 93 -4.51 -4.96 16.05
N HIS A 94 -5.35 -5.76 16.71
CA HIS A 94 -5.90 -5.38 18.01
C HIS A 94 -4.77 -5.27 19.04
N TYR A 95 -4.79 -4.28 19.94
CA TYR A 95 -3.72 -4.09 20.94
C TYR A 95 -3.49 -5.33 21.83
N ASN A 96 -4.55 -6.08 22.10
CA ASN A 96 -4.50 -7.33 22.88
C ASN A 96 -3.99 -8.54 22.08
N ALA A 97 -3.74 -8.40 20.77
CA ALA A 97 -3.16 -9.48 19.99
C ALA A 97 -1.72 -9.73 20.42
N ALA A 98 -1.23 -10.96 20.21
CA ALA A 98 0.14 -11.28 20.53
C ALA A 98 1.11 -10.34 19.78
N PRO A 99 2.16 -9.82 20.44
CA PRO A 99 3.12 -8.95 19.79
C PRO A 99 3.67 -9.57 18.51
N LEU A 100 3.99 -8.74 17.53
CA LEU A 100 4.63 -9.22 16.31
C LEU A 100 5.97 -9.89 16.68
N PRO A 101 6.24 -11.11 16.19
CA PRO A 101 7.40 -11.89 16.61
C PRO A 101 8.74 -11.26 16.18
N SER A 102 8.71 -10.42 15.14
CA SER A 102 9.86 -9.76 14.56
C SER A 102 9.41 -8.62 13.64
N ARG A 103 10.34 -7.73 13.27
CA ARG A 103 10.10 -6.74 12.20
C ARG A 103 10.03 -7.40 10.83
N LEU A 104 10.75 -8.49 10.62
CA LEU A 104 10.73 -9.29 9.40
C LEU A 104 9.71 -10.41 9.56
N LEU A 105 8.68 -10.42 8.74
CA LEU A 105 7.58 -11.36 8.80
C LEU A 105 7.43 -12.07 7.46
N LYS A 106 6.83 -13.26 7.49
CA LYS A 106 6.23 -13.87 6.31
C LYS A 106 4.74 -13.67 6.45
N LEU A 107 4.11 -13.01 5.49
CA LEU A 107 2.69 -12.69 5.52
C LEU A 107 1.97 -13.48 4.43
N ASP A 108 0.81 -14.03 4.74
CA ASP A 108 -0.07 -14.59 3.71
C ASP A 108 -1.30 -13.71 3.55
N LEU A 109 -1.80 -13.56 2.33
CA LEU A 109 -3.14 -13.02 2.11
C LEU A 109 -4.11 -14.19 2.15
N TYR A 110 -4.88 -14.29 3.23
CA TYR A 110 -5.83 -15.36 3.48
C TYR A 110 -7.22 -14.95 3.00
N ASN A 111 -7.82 -15.79 2.16
CA ASN A 111 -9.19 -15.65 1.68
C ASN A 111 -10.13 -16.48 2.57
N CYS A 112 -10.98 -15.81 3.35
CA CYS A 112 -11.91 -16.47 4.25
C CYS A 112 -13.03 -17.23 3.54
N ASN A 113 -13.30 -16.97 2.26
CA ASN A 113 -14.40 -17.61 1.55
C ASN A 113 -14.09 -19.07 1.17
N ASP A 114 -12.84 -19.36 0.84
CA ASP A 114 -12.40 -20.68 0.37
C ASP A 114 -11.25 -21.27 1.20
N GLY A 115 -10.77 -20.55 2.22
CA GLY A 115 -9.66 -20.97 3.08
C GLY A 115 -8.29 -20.95 2.39
N SER A 116 -8.19 -20.39 1.18
CA SER A 116 -6.93 -20.30 0.46
C SER A 116 -6.03 -19.19 0.99
N SER A 117 -4.73 -19.37 0.83
CA SER A 117 -3.73 -18.35 1.10
C SER A 117 -2.92 -18.08 -0.16
N LEU A 118 -2.62 -16.82 -0.43
CA LEU A 118 -1.50 -16.49 -1.30
C LEU A 118 -0.20 -17.05 -0.71
N GLU A 119 0.76 -17.32 -1.59
CA GLU A 119 2.12 -17.72 -1.24
C GLU A 119 2.76 -16.73 -0.24
N GLN A 120 3.55 -17.24 0.70
CA GLN A 120 4.20 -16.45 1.76
C GLN A 120 4.95 -15.25 1.17
N LEU A 121 4.50 -14.04 1.52
CA LEU A 121 5.09 -12.77 1.12
C LEU A 121 6.04 -12.29 2.23
N PRO A 122 7.36 -12.35 2.03
CA PRO A 122 8.29 -11.76 2.97
C PRO A 122 8.06 -10.25 3.06
N ALA A 123 7.94 -9.73 4.27
CA ALA A 123 7.66 -8.34 4.53
C ALA A 123 8.44 -7.82 5.74
N GLU A 124 8.69 -6.52 5.77
CA GLU A 124 9.31 -5.81 6.86
C GLU A 124 8.35 -4.74 7.39
N ILE A 125 8.09 -4.74 8.69
CA ILE A 125 7.35 -3.66 9.35
C ILE A 125 8.18 -2.38 9.30
N VAL A 126 7.67 -1.39 8.57
CA VAL A 126 8.30 -0.07 8.40
C VAL A 126 7.84 0.88 9.49
N THR A 127 6.55 0.84 9.81
CA THR A 127 5.95 1.71 10.83
C THR A 127 4.81 0.99 11.54
N THR A 128 4.67 1.28 12.83
CA THR A 128 3.52 0.90 13.66
C THR A 128 3.01 2.16 14.33
N THR A 129 1.73 2.45 14.19
CA THR A 129 1.08 3.60 14.83
C THR A 129 -0.11 3.14 15.63
N GLU A 130 -0.26 3.68 16.84
CA GLU A 130 -1.40 3.41 17.70
C GLU A 130 -2.58 4.33 17.32
N GLN A 131 -3.77 3.77 17.21
CA GLN A 131 -4.99 4.50 16.95
C GLN A 131 -6.06 4.13 17.98
N LEU A 132 -6.56 5.14 18.69
CA LEU A 132 -7.76 5.03 19.51
C LEU A 132 -8.99 5.04 18.61
N LEU A 133 -9.83 4.03 18.74
CA LEU A 133 -11.11 3.87 18.05
C LEU A 133 -12.22 3.81 19.10
N GLU A 134 -13.26 4.62 18.90
CA GLU A 134 -14.46 4.56 19.70
C GLU A 134 -15.57 3.90 18.87
N ILE A 135 -16.00 2.71 19.28
CA ILE A 135 -17.04 1.95 18.59
C ILE A 135 -18.14 1.67 19.62
N ASN A 136 -19.33 2.22 19.38
CA ASN A 136 -20.50 2.06 20.26
C ASN A 136 -20.24 2.48 21.73
N GLY A 137 -19.44 3.53 21.95
CA GLY A 137 -19.08 4.02 23.28
C GLY A 137 -17.97 3.22 24.00
N LEU A 138 -17.43 2.18 23.35
CA LEU A 138 -16.25 1.45 23.84
C LEU A 138 -15.00 2.01 23.16
N LYS A 139 -14.04 2.47 23.97
CA LYS A 139 -12.71 2.86 23.51
C LYS A 139 -11.87 1.60 23.35
N THR A 140 -11.43 1.34 22.14
CA THR A 140 -10.47 0.28 21.81
C THR A 140 -9.22 0.88 21.18
N THR A 141 -8.08 0.26 21.44
CA THR A 141 -6.80 0.62 20.82
C THR A 141 -6.48 -0.39 19.73
N VAL A 142 -6.20 0.13 18.54
CA VAL A 142 -5.76 -0.66 17.39
C VAL A 142 -4.37 -0.20 16.96
N LEU A 143 -3.50 -1.17 16.71
CA LEU A 143 -2.18 -0.96 16.15
C LEU A 143 -2.26 -1.05 14.63
N ASN A 144 -2.02 0.05 13.95
CA ASN A 144 -1.90 0.08 12.50
C ASN A 144 -0.45 -0.21 12.11
N ASN A 145 -0.21 -1.37 11.50
CA ASN A 145 1.10 -1.80 11.06
C ASN A 145 1.19 -1.63 9.55
N CYS A 146 2.23 -0.94 9.07
CA CYS A 146 2.55 -0.87 7.65
C CYS A 146 3.82 -1.66 7.38
N ALA A 147 3.70 -2.61 6.45
CA ALA A 147 4.75 -3.52 6.05
C ALA A 147 5.13 -3.29 4.58
N ARG A 148 6.43 -3.34 4.29
CA ARG A 148 6.97 -3.33 2.93
C ARG A 148 7.35 -4.74 2.52
N PHE A 149 6.97 -5.17 1.32
CA PHE A 149 7.41 -6.45 0.79
C PHE A 149 8.89 -6.41 0.45
N ILE A 150 9.62 -7.48 0.79
CA ILE A 150 11.06 -7.59 0.57
C ILE A 150 11.36 -8.84 -0.26
N ASN A 151 12.29 -8.74 -1.21
CA ASN A 151 12.82 -9.87 -1.97
C ASN A 151 11.75 -10.80 -2.58
N LEU A 152 10.62 -10.26 -3.02
CA LEU A 152 9.58 -11.07 -3.68
C LEU A 152 10.15 -11.73 -4.95
N ASN A 153 10.02 -13.05 -5.04
CA ASN A 153 10.37 -13.82 -6.23
C ASN A 153 9.35 -13.56 -7.36
N GLN A 154 9.65 -14.02 -8.58
CA GLN A 154 8.78 -13.76 -9.73
C GLN A 154 7.39 -14.39 -9.60
N ALA A 155 7.28 -15.58 -8.98
CA ALA A 155 6.01 -16.25 -8.74
C ALA A 155 5.13 -15.45 -7.76
N GLN A 156 5.68 -15.09 -6.60
CA GLN A 156 5.03 -14.27 -5.58
C GLN A 156 4.54 -12.93 -6.15
N ARG A 157 5.39 -12.25 -6.93
CA ARG A 157 5.00 -11.01 -7.62
C ARG A 157 3.83 -11.23 -8.56
N LYS A 158 3.88 -12.29 -9.38
CA LYS A 158 2.81 -12.62 -10.32
C LYS A 158 1.49 -12.87 -9.58
N VAL A 159 1.50 -13.67 -8.52
CA VAL A 159 0.30 -13.98 -7.74
C VAL A 159 -0.24 -12.73 -7.04
N LEU A 160 0.62 -11.91 -6.43
CA LEU A 160 0.22 -10.63 -5.83
C LEU A 160 -0.44 -9.70 -6.86
N LEU A 161 0.18 -9.52 -8.02
CA LEU A 161 -0.34 -8.68 -9.10
C LEU A 161 -1.69 -9.20 -9.62
N SER A 162 -1.82 -10.51 -9.81
CA SER A 162 -3.09 -11.14 -10.20
C SER A 162 -4.19 -10.90 -9.15
N CYS A 163 -3.87 -11.09 -7.86
CA CYS A 163 -4.80 -10.80 -6.77
C CYS A 163 -5.24 -9.33 -6.77
N LEU A 164 -4.29 -8.41 -6.89
CA LEU A 164 -4.57 -6.96 -6.94
C LEU A 164 -5.36 -6.55 -8.18
N ALA A 165 -5.16 -7.22 -9.31
CA ALA A 165 -5.91 -6.96 -10.54
C ALA A 165 -7.35 -7.49 -10.47
N GLN A 166 -7.54 -8.66 -9.85
CA GLN A 166 -8.83 -9.33 -9.76
C GLN A 166 -9.72 -8.73 -8.66
N TYR A 167 -9.16 -8.44 -7.49
CA TYR A 167 -9.94 -8.07 -6.31
C TYR A 167 -9.72 -6.63 -5.85
N GLY A 168 -8.62 -6.00 -6.25
CA GLY A 168 -8.24 -4.69 -5.73
C GLY A 168 -9.01 -3.54 -6.38
N THR A 169 -9.72 -2.76 -5.57
CA THR A 169 -10.33 -1.48 -5.97
C THR A 169 -9.45 -0.31 -5.56
N ALA A 170 -9.48 0.81 -6.27
CA ALA A 170 -8.72 2.00 -5.87
C ALA A 170 -9.22 2.52 -4.51
N CYS A 171 -8.27 2.87 -3.61
CA CYS A 171 -8.56 3.49 -2.32
C CYS A 171 -8.92 4.96 -2.46
#